data_AF-A0A8C6D450-F1
#
_entry.id   AF-A0A8C6D450-F1
#
_cell.length_a   1.000
_cell.length_b   1.000
_cell.length_c   1.000
_cell.angle_alpha   90.00
_cell.angle_beta   90.00
_cell.angle_gamma   90.00
#
_symmetry.space_group_name_H-M   'P 1'
#
loop_
_entity.id
_entity.type
_entity.pdbx_description
1 polymer ?
#
loop_
_entity_poly.entity_id
_entity_poly.type
_entity_poly.pdbx_seq_one_letter_code
_entity_poly.pdbx_strand_id
1 'polypeptide(L)'
;MGFVKVVKNKAYFKRYQVKFRRQQEGKTDYYAWKQLVIQDKNKYSTPKHRMIVRVMNRDIRCQTAYTRIEGDVIICAAYAHELPKCGVKVGLTNYAVAHLLKWAAKS
;
A
#
# COMPACT_ATOMS: atom_id res chain seq x y z
N MET A 1 20.68 -1.67 42.21
CA MET A 1 19.61 -2.27 41.38
C MET A 1 18.52 -1.22 41.23
N GLY A 2 18.25 -0.80 39.99
CA GLY A 2 17.54 0.46 39.70
C GLY A 2 16.13 0.55 40.30
N PHE A 3 15.76 1.75 40.72
CA PHE A 3 14.53 2.14 41.43
C PHE A 3 13.22 1.94 40.61
N VAL A 4 13.30 1.32 39.42
CA VAL A 4 12.18 1.21 38.46
C VAL A 4 11.88 -0.26 38.16
N LYS A 5 10.61 -0.66 38.36
CA LYS A 5 10.11 -2.02 38.09
C LYS A 5 10.23 -2.37 36.61
N VAL A 6 10.83 -3.52 36.30
CA VAL A 6 10.93 -4.04 34.92
C VAL A 6 9.56 -4.57 34.47
N VAL A 7 8.92 -3.83 33.55
CA VAL A 7 7.59 -4.16 33.00
C VAL A 7 7.68 -5.22 31.89
N LYS A 8 8.69 -5.13 31.01
CA LYS A 8 8.93 -6.09 29.91
C LYS A 8 9.71 -7.31 30.40
N ASN A 9 9.06 -8.11 31.25
CA ASN A 9 9.63 -9.34 31.81
C ASN A 9 9.29 -10.58 30.95
N LYS A 10 9.81 -11.76 31.33
CA LYS A 10 9.53 -13.03 30.64
C LYS A 10 8.02 -13.36 30.59
N ALA A 11 7.26 -12.97 31.62
CA ALA A 11 5.81 -13.18 31.66
C ALA A 11 5.05 -12.28 30.68
N TYR A 12 5.53 -11.05 30.44
CA TYR A 12 4.98 -10.12 29.45
C TYR A 12 5.06 -10.72 28.04
N PHE A 13 6.24 -11.19 27.63
CA PHE A 13 6.43 -11.75 26.28
C PHE A 13 5.61 -13.03 26.03
N LYS A 14 5.32 -13.82 27.07
CA LYS A 14 4.42 -14.99 26.97
C LYS A 14 2.97 -14.61 26.64
N ARG A 15 2.53 -13.39 26.95
CA ARG A 15 1.14 -12.92 26.74
C ARG A 15 1.01 -11.88 25.65
N TYR A 16 2.13 -11.45 25.06
CA TYR A 16 2.14 -10.38 24.08
C TYR A 16 1.56 -10.88 22.75
N GLN A 17 0.41 -10.33 22.36
CA GLN A 17 -0.19 -10.61 21.06
C GLN A 17 0.39 -9.69 19.99
N VAL A 18 1.10 -10.30 19.05
CA VAL A 18 1.74 -9.62 17.92
C VAL A 18 0.67 -9.17 16.93
N LYS A 19 0.76 -7.92 16.45
CA LYS A 19 -0.07 -7.41 15.36
C LYS A 19 0.39 -8.01 14.02
N PHE A 20 -0.45 -7.95 12.99
CA PHE A 20 -0.05 -8.41 11.66
C PHE A 20 1.21 -7.69 11.18
N ARG A 21 2.09 -8.42 10.49
CA ARG A 21 3.42 -7.92 10.08
C ARG A 21 3.38 -6.53 9.41
N ARG A 22 2.49 -6.31 8.44
CA ARG A 22 2.41 -5.01 7.73
C ARG A 22 1.87 -3.87 8.61
N GLN A 23 1.11 -4.20 9.65
CA GLN A 23 0.65 -3.23 10.66
C GLN A 23 1.80 -2.86 11.60
N GLN A 24 2.66 -3.82 11.96
CA GLN A 24 3.87 -3.54 12.73
C GLN A 24 4.85 -2.66 11.96
N GLU A 25 4.98 -2.89 10.65
CA GLU A 25 5.78 -2.05 9.75
C GLU A 25 5.10 -0.69 9.47
N GLY A 26 3.86 -0.46 9.90
CA GLY A 26 3.10 0.78 9.64
C GLY A 26 2.74 1.00 8.17
N LYS A 27 2.82 -0.03 7.33
CA LYS A 27 2.65 0.10 5.86
C LYS A 27 1.23 -0.10 5.38
N THR A 28 0.34 -0.63 6.22
CA THR A 28 -1.01 -1.03 5.80
C THR A 28 -1.99 -0.85 6.95
N ASP A 29 -3.03 -0.05 6.68
CA ASP A 29 -4.23 -0.01 7.49
C ASP A 29 -5.19 -1.11 7.04
N TYR A 30 -5.38 -2.11 7.90
CA TYR A 30 -6.25 -3.26 7.62
C TYR A 30 -7.74 -2.92 7.69
N TYR A 31 -8.14 -1.86 8.39
CA TYR A 31 -9.55 -1.46 8.47
C TYR A 31 -10.02 -0.89 7.13
N ALA A 32 -9.32 0.11 6.61
CA ALA A 32 -9.58 0.68 5.29
C ALA A 32 -9.39 -0.35 4.16
N TRP A 33 -8.32 -1.17 4.25
CA TRP A 33 -8.06 -2.20 3.25
C TRP A 33 -9.21 -3.21 3.15
N LYS A 34 -9.75 -3.69 4.29
CA LYS A 34 -10.86 -4.64 4.32
C LYS A 34 -12.10 -4.08 3.59
N GLN A 35 -12.45 -2.82 3.84
CA GLN A 35 -13.60 -2.18 3.18
C GLN A 35 -13.40 -2.03 1.67
N LEU A 36 -12.18 -1.74 1.23
CA LEU A 36 -11.86 -1.60 -0.19
C LEU A 36 -11.87 -2.94 -0.93
N VAL A 37 -11.38 -4.01 -0.30
CA VAL A 37 -11.23 -5.34 -0.91
C VAL A 37 -12.54 -6.10 -1.00
N ILE A 38 -13.37 -6.03 0.05
CA ILE A 38 -14.59 -6.83 0.11
C ILE A 38 -15.49 -6.50 -1.08
N GLN A 39 -15.92 -7.56 -1.74
CA GLN A 39 -16.87 -7.53 -2.82
C GLN A 39 -18.11 -8.34 -2.44
N ASP A 40 -19.26 -7.92 -2.95
CA ASP A 40 -20.52 -8.63 -2.73
C ASP A 40 -20.39 -10.05 -3.27
N LYS A 41 -20.78 -11.04 -2.45
CA LYS A 41 -20.71 -12.47 -2.84
C LYS A 41 -21.56 -12.79 -4.05
N ASN A 42 -22.60 -11.99 -4.30
CA ASN A 42 -23.46 -12.08 -5.48
C ASN A 42 -22.68 -11.91 -6.79
N LYS A 43 -21.50 -11.28 -6.72
CA LYS A 43 -20.63 -11.02 -7.87
C LYS A 43 -19.54 -12.09 -8.05
N TYR A 44 -19.64 -13.20 -7.31
CA TYR A 44 -18.79 -14.40 -7.42
C TYR A 44 -17.30 -14.07 -7.60
N SER A 45 -16.68 -14.54 -8.68
CA SER A 45 -15.26 -14.41 -8.98
C SER A 45 -14.91 -13.14 -9.76
N THR A 46 -15.86 -12.22 -9.96
CA THR A 46 -15.52 -10.97 -10.66
C THR A 46 -14.54 -10.17 -9.80
N PRO A 47 -13.40 -9.70 -10.34
CA PRO A 47 -12.39 -9.01 -9.55
C PRO A 47 -12.79 -7.56 -9.24
N LYS A 48 -12.59 -7.13 -7.99
CA LYS A 48 -12.67 -5.71 -7.61
C LYS A 48 -11.32 -5.04 -7.84
N HIS A 49 -11.26 -4.15 -8.82
CA HIS A 49 -10.06 -3.37 -9.09
C HIS A 49 -9.95 -2.18 -8.12
N ARG A 50 -8.74 -1.94 -7.63
CA ARG A 50 -8.37 -0.76 -6.83
C ARG A 50 -7.13 -0.10 -7.41
N MET A 51 -7.08 1.20 -7.29
CA MET A 51 -5.90 1.98 -7.61
C MET A 51 -5.09 2.25 -6.35
N ILE A 52 -3.84 1.80 -6.34
CA ILE A 52 -2.88 2.00 -5.26
C ILE A 52 -1.96 3.14 -5.69
N VAL A 53 -2.10 4.29 -5.06
CA VAL A 53 -1.21 5.44 -5.26
C VAL A 53 -0.29 5.56 -4.06
N ARG A 54 1.03 5.54 -4.30
CA ARG A 54 2.05 5.73 -3.26
C ARG A 54 2.96 6.86 -3.65
N VAL A 55 2.94 7.92 -2.85
CA VAL A 55 3.87 9.04 -2.95
C VAL A 55 5.07 8.73 -2.04
N MET A 56 6.26 8.71 -2.64
CA MET A 56 7.52 8.66 -1.91
C MET A 56 8.25 9.99 -2.07
N ASN A 57 9.30 10.21 -1.29
CA ASN A 57 10.03 11.48 -1.26
C ASN A 57 10.59 11.92 -2.63
N ARG A 58 10.85 10.98 -3.54
CA ARG A 58 11.46 11.25 -4.85
C ARG A 58 10.70 10.65 -6.04
N ASP A 59 9.64 9.87 -5.79
CA ASP A 59 8.96 9.09 -6.83
C ASP A 59 7.47 8.91 -6.47
N ILE A 60 6.63 8.83 -7.48
CA ILE A 60 5.21 8.52 -7.36
C ILE A 60 4.96 7.21 -8.09
N ARG A 61 4.26 6.29 -7.44
CA ARG A 61 3.89 4.99 -7.99
C ARG A 61 2.38 4.87 -8.04
N CYS A 62 1.85 4.57 -9.22
CA CYS A 62 0.44 4.28 -9.44
C CYS A 62 0.32 2.84 -9.93
N GLN A 63 -0.47 2.03 -9.25
CA GLN A 63 -0.69 0.63 -9.61
C GLN A 63 -2.18 0.32 -9.60
N THR A 64 -2.66 -0.40 -10.60
CA THR A 64 -4.02 -0.94 -10.61
C THR A 64 -3.94 -2.42 -10.25
N ALA A 65 -4.56 -2.81 -9.15
CA ALA A 65 -4.47 -4.16 -8.60
C ALA A 65 -5.85 -4.71 -8.24
N TYR A 66 -5.96 -6.03 -8.23
CA TYR A 66 -7.09 -6.73 -7.64
C TYR A 66 -6.58 -7.80 -6.67
N THR A 67 -7.43 -8.21 -5.75
CA THR A 67 -7.04 -9.08 -4.64
C THR A 67 -7.41 -10.52 -4.94
N ARG A 68 -6.46 -11.44 -4.77
CA ARG A 68 -6.71 -12.89 -4.69
C ARG A 68 -6.36 -13.39 -3.28
N ILE A 69 -6.72 -14.63 -2.98
CA ILE A 69 -6.44 -15.27 -1.67
C ILE A 69 -4.93 -15.37 -1.42
N GLU A 70 -4.16 -15.70 -2.46
CA GLU A 70 -2.70 -15.82 -2.40
C GLU A 70 -2.00 -14.45 -2.22
N GLY A 71 -2.62 -13.39 -2.75
CA GLY A 71 -2.05 -12.05 -2.74
C GLY A 71 -2.70 -11.12 -3.77
N ASP A 72 -2.24 -9.88 -3.80
CA ASP A 72 -2.68 -8.90 -4.79
C ASP A 72 -1.99 -9.17 -6.13
N VAL A 73 -2.77 -9.14 -7.21
CA VAL A 73 -2.25 -9.20 -8.58
C VAL A 73 -2.30 -7.79 -9.17
N ILE A 74 -1.15 -7.34 -9.67
CA ILE A 74 -1.00 -6.05 -10.33
C ILE A 74 -1.28 -6.22 -11.83
N ILE A 75 -2.17 -5.39 -12.37
CA ILE A 75 -2.53 -5.38 -13.80
C ILE A 75 -1.66 -4.38 -14.54
N CYS A 76 -1.60 -3.16 -14.03
CA CYS A 76 -0.85 -2.06 -14.61
C CYS A 76 -0.06 -1.36 -13.51
N ALA A 77 1.14 -0.89 -13.84
CA ALA A 77 1.98 -0.09 -12.98
C ALA A 77 2.59 1.05 -13.80
N ALA A 78 2.56 2.25 -13.25
CA ALA A 78 3.20 3.44 -13.80
C ALA A 78 4.08 4.08 -12.73
N TYR A 79 5.28 4.48 -13.12
CA TYR A 79 6.27 5.07 -12.22
C TYR A 79 6.71 6.46 -12.68
N ALA A 80 6.92 7.39 -11.75
CA ALA A 80 7.33 8.75 -12.12
C ALA A 80 8.72 8.79 -12.76
N HIS A 81 9.62 7.90 -12.36
CA HIS A 81 10.96 7.81 -12.93
C HIS A 81 11.00 7.34 -14.40
N GLU A 82 9.90 6.86 -14.96
CA GLU A 82 9.79 6.50 -16.39
C GLU A 82 9.44 7.71 -17.26
N LEU A 83 8.90 8.78 -16.67
CA LEU A 83 8.45 10.00 -17.34
C LEU A 83 9.53 10.84 -18.03
N PRO A 84 10.81 10.83 -17.61
CA PRO A 84 11.88 11.46 -18.36
C PRO A 84 11.99 10.94 -19.80
N LYS A 85 11.57 9.70 -20.07
CA LYS A 85 11.50 9.14 -21.44
C LYS A 85 10.40 9.79 -22.29
N CYS A 86 9.35 10.30 -21.65
CA CYS A 86 8.22 10.96 -22.29
C CYS A 86 8.36 12.50 -22.34
N GLY A 87 9.53 13.04 -21.99
CA GLY A 87 9.83 14.48 -22.09
C GLY A 87 9.73 15.27 -20.78
N VAL A 88 9.25 14.67 -19.68
CA VAL A 88 9.17 15.33 -18.37
C VAL A 88 10.44 15.03 -17.56
N LYS A 89 11.43 15.91 -17.67
CA LYS A 89 12.79 15.67 -17.14
C LYS A 89 12.96 16.02 -15.65
N VAL A 90 12.16 16.93 -15.11
CA VAL A 90 12.32 17.47 -13.74
C VAL A 90 10.98 17.53 -13.00
N GLY A 91 11.01 17.49 -11.66
CA GLY A 91 9.80 17.66 -10.84
C GLY A 91 8.88 16.45 -10.77
N LEU A 92 9.45 15.25 -10.56
CA LEU A 92 8.72 13.96 -10.57
C LEU A 92 7.70 13.77 -9.44
N THR A 93 7.69 14.66 -8.45
CA THR A 93 6.77 14.61 -7.29
C THR A 93 5.69 15.69 -7.33
N ASN A 94 5.58 16.43 -8.44
CA ASN A 94 4.61 17.50 -8.59
C ASN A 94 3.19 16.96 -8.84
N TYR A 95 2.17 17.79 -8.57
CA TYR A 95 0.77 17.45 -8.81
C TYR A 95 0.49 17.07 -10.28
N ALA A 96 1.11 17.78 -11.23
CA ALA A 96 0.99 17.48 -12.67
C ALA A 96 1.46 16.05 -12.99
N VAL A 97 2.56 15.62 -12.37
CA VAL A 97 3.10 14.26 -12.54
C VAL A 97 2.17 13.23 -11.90
N ALA A 98 1.63 13.51 -10.71
CA ALA A 98 0.65 12.63 -10.06
C ALA A 98 -0.60 12.43 -10.94
N HIS A 99 -1.10 13.50 -11.56
CA HIS A 99 -2.25 13.45 -12.45
C HIS A 99 -1.95 12.62 -13.71
N LEU A 100 -0.79 12.85 -14.33
CA LEU A 100 -0.38 12.15 -15.54
C LEU A 100 -0.15 10.64 -15.28
N LEU A 101 0.46 10.27 -14.15
CA LEU A 101 0.60 8.87 -13.75
C LEU A 101 -0.73 8.20 -13.42
N LYS A 102 -1.67 8.95 -12.81
CA LYS A 102 -3.03 8.47 -12.58
C LYS A 102 -3.75 8.20 -13.91
N TRP A 103 -3.56 9.06 -14.91
CA TRP A 103 -4.13 8.83 -16.23
C TRP A 103 -3.50 7.60 -16.90
N ALA A 104 -2.17 7.50 -16.90
CA ALA A 104 -1.43 6.37 -17.49
C ALA A 104 -1.73 5.01 -16.85
N ALA A 105 -2.01 4.96 -15.54
CA ALA A 105 -2.35 3.71 -14.85
C ALA A 105 -3.85 3.35 -14.95
N LYS A 106 -4.68 4.21 -15.54
CA LYS A 106 -6.12 4.02 -15.76
C LYS A 106 -6.45 3.62 -17.20
N SER A 107 -5.68 4.12 -18.17
CA SER A 107 -5.69 3.68 -19.58
C SER A 107 -5.17 2.26 -19.71
#